data_AF-A0A1D2YS77-F1
#
_entry.id   AF-A0A1D2YS77-F1
#
_cell.length_a   1.000
_cell.length_b   1.000
_cell.length_c   1.000
_cell.angle_alpha   90.00
_cell.angle_beta   90.00
_cell.angle_gamma   90.00
#
_symmetry.space_group_name_H-M   'P 1'
#
loop_
_entity.id
_entity.type
_entity.pdbx_description
1 polymer ?
#
loop_
_entity_poly.entity_id
_entity_poly.type
_entity_poly.pdbx_seq_one_letter_code
_entity_poly.pdbx_strand_id
1 'polypeptide(L)'
;MSVHNEISKQVEEKVQAIKKYQQMDEQRERIISQLIEDYKAGKMINLAKLNSWTKEMNQFAIKHQLPTRKEVTIEMFKNFIEKL
;
A
#
# COMPACT_ATOMS: atom_id res chain seq x y z
N MET A 1 7.04 -18.57 -36.18
CA MET A 1 7.06 -18.56 -34.70
C MET A 1 8.02 -17.45 -34.28
N SER A 2 7.49 -16.34 -33.77
CA SER A 2 8.29 -15.14 -33.46
C SER A 2 8.30 -14.92 -31.95
N VAL A 3 9.44 -15.21 -31.34
CA VAL A 3 9.78 -15.00 -29.92
C VAL A 3 9.69 -13.53 -29.49
N HIS A 4 9.57 -12.59 -30.42
CA HIS A 4 9.49 -11.15 -30.15
C HIS A 4 8.15 -10.66 -29.60
N ASN A 5 7.04 -11.41 -29.79
CA ASN A 5 5.72 -10.98 -29.30
C ASN A 5 5.43 -11.34 -27.84
N GLU A 6 6.18 -12.29 -27.26
CA GLU A 6 5.95 -12.72 -25.87
C GLU A 6 6.60 -11.78 -24.85
N ILE A 7 7.71 -11.13 -25.24
CA ILE A 7 8.44 -10.19 -24.37
C ILE A 7 7.59 -8.93 -24.11
N SER A 8 6.92 -8.40 -25.14
CA SER A 8 6.08 -7.20 -24.99
C SER A 8 4.94 -7.40 -24.01
N LYS A 9 4.24 -8.55 -24.05
CA LYS A 9 3.15 -8.85 -23.12
C LYS A 9 3.63 -8.92 -21.67
N GLN A 10 4.72 -9.63 -21.41
CA GLN A 10 5.25 -9.77 -20.04
C GLN A 10 5.73 -8.42 -19.47
N VAL A 11 6.30 -7.55 -20.30
CA VAL A 11 6.70 -6.20 -19.88
C VAL A 11 5.47 -5.36 -19.57
N GLU A 12 4.43 -5.39 -20.41
CA GLU A 12 3.20 -4.62 -20.21
C GLU A 12 2.46 -5.05 -18.93
N GLU A 13 2.37 -6.36 -18.67
CA GLU A 13 1.79 -6.91 -17.43
C GLU A 13 2.56 -6.46 -16.18
N LYS A 14 3.90 -6.45 -16.24
CA LYS A 14 4.73 -5.95 -15.13
C LYS A 14 4.56 -4.45 -14.92
N VAL A 15 4.52 -3.65 -15.99
CA VAL A 15 4.31 -2.20 -15.90
C VAL A 15 2.93 -1.89 -15.29
N GLN A 16 1.88 -2.60 -15.73
CA GLN A 16 0.55 -2.46 -15.14
C GLN A 16 0.54 -2.87 -13.66
N ALA A 17 1.24 -3.93 -13.29
CA ALA A 17 1.35 -4.36 -11.91
C ALA A 17 2.07 -3.33 -11.03
N ILE A 18 3.18 -2.76 -11.51
CA ILE A 18 3.92 -1.70 -10.81
C ILE A 18 3.04 -0.45 -10.64
N LYS A 19 2.32 -0.05 -11.70
CA LYS A 19 1.42 1.10 -11.64
C LYS A 19 0.30 0.89 -10.62
N LYS A 20 -0.27 -0.31 -10.59
CA LYS A 20 -1.30 -0.68 -9.61
C LYS A 20 -0.74 -0.70 -8.19
N TYR A 21 0.47 -1.23 -7.99
CA TYR A 21 1.15 -1.20 -6.70
C TYR A 21 1.42 0.24 -6.23
N GLN A 22 1.86 1.14 -7.12
CA GLN A 22 2.00 2.57 -6.81
C GLN A 22 0.67 3.21 -6.39
N GLN A 23 -0.41 2.94 -7.12
CA GLN A 23 -1.73 3.45 -6.75
C GLN A 23 -2.20 2.92 -5.39
N MET A 24 -1.89 1.67 -5.07
CA MET A 24 -2.20 1.10 -3.75
C MET A 24 -1.39 1.79 -2.64
N ASP A 25 -0.13 2.13 -2.90
CA ASP A 25 0.73 2.87 -1.99
C ASP A 25 0.20 4.30 -1.77
N GLU A 26 -0.23 4.99 -2.83
CA GLU A 26 -0.87 6.31 -2.72
C GLU A 26 -2.16 6.26 -1.88
N GLN A 27 -2.99 5.21 -2.05
CA GLN A 27 -4.18 5.05 -1.21
C GLN A 27 -3.81 4.82 0.26
N ARG A 28 -2.74 4.05 0.51
CA ARG A 28 -2.23 3.83 1.86
C ARG A 28 -1.80 5.15 2.50
N GLU A 29 -1.10 6.01 1.77
CA GLU A 29 -0.71 7.34 2.26
C GLU A 29 -1.93 8.23 2.55
N ARG A 30 -2.95 8.22 1.67
CA ARG A 30 -4.21 8.96 1.92
C ARG A 30 -4.91 8.49 3.19
N ILE A 31 -4.97 7.17 3.44
CA ILE A 31 -5.55 6.62 4.67
C ILE A 31 -4.76 7.09 5.89
N ILE A 32 -3.43 7.08 5.83
CA ILE A 32 -2.57 7.59 6.92
C ILE A 32 -2.86 9.07 7.19
N SER A 33 -2.94 9.90 6.14
CA SER A 33 -3.28 11.32 6.30
C SER A 33 -4.65 11.51 6.95
N GLN A 34 -5.68 10.77 6.51
CA GLN A 34 -7.00 10.81 7.14
C GLN A 34 -6.96 10.38 8.60
N LEU A 35 -6.20 9.34 8.94
CA LEU A 35 -6.04 8.90 10.32
C LEU A 35 -5.35 9.98 11.17
N ILE A 36 -4.38 10.70 10.62
CA ILE A 36 -3.71 11.79 11.33
C ILE A 36 -4.71 12.92 11.59
N GLU A 37 -5.51 13.29 10.59
CA GLU A 37 -6.56 14.30 10.74
C GLU A 37 -7.63 13.88 11.75
N ASP A 38 -8.12 12.65 11.67
CA ASP A 38 -9.09 12.11 12.62
C ASP A 38 -8.52 12.08 14.05
N TYR A 39 -7.26 11.68 14.22
CA TYR A 39 -6.59 11.70 15.52
C TYR A 39 -6.47 13.12 16.09
N LYS A 40 -6.04 14.08 15.25
CA LYS A 40 -5.94 15.51 15.63
C LYS A 40 -7.32 16.10 15.96
N ALA A 41 -8.38 15.64 15.30
CA ALA A 41 -9.75 16.02 15.58
C ALA A 41 -10.34 15.34 16.83
N GLY A 42 -9.58 14.48 17.52
CA GLY A 42 -10.04 13.74 18.70
C GLY A 42 -11.00 12.59 18.38
N LYS A 43 -11.07 12.15 17.12
CA LYS A 43 -11.89 11.00 16.70
C LYS A 43 -11.14 9.69 16.92
N MET A 44 -11.91 8.61 16.98
CA MET A 44 -11.39 7.27 17.11
C MET A 44 -10.71 6.83 15.79
N ILE A 45 -9.38 6.78 15.81
CA ILE A 45 -8.59 6.28 14.68
C ILE A 45 -8.69 4.77 14.55
N ASN A 46 -8.98 4.30 13.34
CA ASN A 46 -9.11 2.89 13.04
C ASN A 46 -8.04 2.42 12.05
N LEU A 47 -6.97 1.82 12.58
CA LEU A 47 -5.91 1.22 11.78
C LEU A 47 -6.32 -0.10 11.11
N ALA A 48 -7.47 -0.68 11.44
CA ALA A 48 -7.93 -1.91 10.80
C ALA A 48 -8.12 -1.71 9.29
N LYS A 49 -8.57 -0.52 8.84
CA LYS A 49 -8.65 -0.19 7.41
C LYS A 49 -7.27 -0.16 6.76
N LEU A 50 -6.31 0.52 7.39
CA LEU A 50 -4.94 0.62 6.90
C LEU A 50 -4.25 -0.74 6.81
N ASN A 51 -4.42 -1.58 7.83
CA ASN A 51 -3.82 -2.91 7.89
C ASN A 51 -4.51 -3.89 6.94
N SER A 52 -5.83 -3.81 6.78
CA SER A 52 -6.55 -4.58 5.75
C SER A 52 -6.05 -4.23 4.36
N TRP A 53 -5.92 -2.92 4.07
CA TRP A 53 -5.35 -2.45 2.80
C TRP A 53 -3.90 -2.90 2.60
N THR A 54 -3.08 -2.84 3.65
CA THR A 54 -1.69 -3.31 3.61
C THR A 54 -1.63 -4.82 3.36
N LYS A 55 -2.56 -5.62 3.88
CA LYS A 55 -2.67 -7.05 3.58
C LYS A 55 -3.04 -7.30 2.13
N GLU A 56 -4.02 -6.58 1.59
CA GLU A 56 -4.39 -6.68 0.17
C GLU A 56 -3.21 -6.30 -0.74
N MET A 57 -2.49 -5.23 -0.39
CA MET A 57 -1.28 -4.82 -1.09
C MET A 57 -0.17 -5.86 -0.99
N ASN A 58 0.02 -6.49 0.17
CA ASN A 58 1.00 -7.56 0.35
C ASN A 58 0.65 -8.80 -0.46
N GLN A 59 -0.62 -9.19 -0.54
CA GLN A 59 -1.06 -10.30 -1.38
C GLN A 59 -0.79 -10.01 -2.86
N PHE A 60 -1.08 -8.79 -3.31
CA PHE A 60 -0.73 -8.34 -4.65
C PHE A 60 0.79 -8.35 -4.87
N ALA A 61 1.55 -7.86 -3.90
CA ALA A 61 3.00 -7.78 -3.97
C ALA A 61 3.64 -9.17 -4.07
N ILE A 62 3.21 -10.13 -3.25
CA ILE A 62 3.66 -11.52 -3.30
C ILE A 62 3.41 -12.14 -4.68
N LYS A 63 2.22 -11.91 -5.25
CA LYS A 63 1.84 -12.42 -6.58
C LYS A 63 2.72 -11.85 -7.70
N HIS A 64 3.17 -10.60 -7.56
CA HIS A 64 3.98 -9.88 -8.55
C HIS A 64 5.47 -9.77 -8.18
N GLN A 65 5.92 -10.48 -7.12
CA GLN A 65 7.29 -10.43 -6.58
C GLN A 65 7.77 -9.00 -6.22
N LEU A 66 6.84 -8.18 -5.72
CA LEU A 66 7.10 -6.82 -5.23
C LEU A 66 7.34 -6.84 -3.70
N PRO A 67 7.96 -5.79 -3.14
CA PRO A 67 8.22 -5.71 -1.70
C PRO A 67 6.92 -5.67 -0.89
N THR A 68 6.82 -6.51 0.14
CA THR A 68 5.73 -6.45 1.11
C THR A 68 6.01 -5.37 2.15
N ARG A 69 4.96 -4.67 2.61
CA ARG A 69 5.06 -3.71 3.71
C ARG A 69 4.54 -4.28 5.02
N LYS A 70 5.11 -3.82 6.14
CA LYS A 70 4.64 -4.20 7.49
C LYS A 70 3.32 -3.50 7.83
N GLU A 71 2.49 -4.20 8.58
CA GLU A 71 1.29 -3.65 9.23
C GLU A 71 1.70 -2.58 10.24
N VAL A 72 0.87 -1.56 10.40
CA VAL A 72 1.10 -0.45 11.32
C VAL A 72 0.23 -0.65 12.55
N THR A 73 0.82 -0.66 13.73
CA THR A 73 0.09 -0.74 15.00
C THR A 73 -0.29 0.64 15.50
N ILE A 74 -1.30 0.71 16.37
CA ILE A 74 -1.77 1.97 16.96
C ILE A 74 -0.62 2.63 17.72
N GLU A 75 0.20 1.83 18.38
CA GLU A 75 1.38 2.29 19.11
C GLU A 75 2.43 2.92 18.17
N MET A 76 2.76 2.27 17.04
CA MET A 76 3.66 2.86 16.03
C MET A 76 3.11 4.17 15.46
N PHE A 77 1.81 4.21 15.17
CA PHE A 77 1.15 5.39 14.63
C PHE A 77 1.14 6.55 15.63
N LYS A 78 0.81 6.28 16.89
CA LYS A 78 0.86 7.28 17.97
C LYS A 78 2.28 7.79 18.19
N ASN A 79 3.27 6.89 18.28
CA ASN A 79 4.67 7.28 18.43
C ASN A 79 5.15 8.18 17.28
N PHE A 80 4.69 7.89 16.06
CA PHE A 80 4.98 8.72 14.89
C PHE A 80 4.38 10.11 15.01
N ILE A 81 3.09 10.23 15.40
CA ILE A 81 2.44 11.53 15.59
C ILE A 81 3.01 12.31 16.78
N GLU A 82 3.34 11.64 17.89
CA GLU A 82 3.93 12.29 19.07
C GLU A 82 5.33 12.84 18.81
N LYS A 83 6.03 12.31 17.79
CA LYS A 83 7.34 12.81 17.34
C LYS A 83 7.26 13.84 16.21
N LEU A 84 6.05 14.14 15.72
CA LEU A 84 5.78 15.02 14.58
C LEU A 84 5.54 16.44 15.07
#